data_AF-A0A9W9Z399-F1
#
_entry.id   AF-A0A9W9Z399-F1
#
_cell.length_a   1.000
_cell.length_b   1.000
_cell.length_c   1.000
_cell.angle_alpha   90.00
_cell.angle_beta   90.00
_cell.angle_gamma   90.00
#
_symmetry.space_group_name_H-M   'P 1'
#
loop_
_entity.id
_entity.type
_entity.pdbx_description
1 polymer ?
#
loop_
_entity_poly.entity_id
_entity_poly.type
_entity_poly.pdbx_seq_one_letter_code
_entity_poly.pdbx_strand_id
1 'polypeptide(L)'
;MVYAIRELYRIKTEPTIAFDALQEDEKCCGCFNYTDWRDSLFTNGNDSIVPDSCCKEPQRHCGENFNEKNIYHKGCYWVFLKVIRDKLYYVAAIAVPAIIFKVLGMLCVLLLIFRMEQTAEKVPLSTGIRI
;
A
#
# COMPACT_ATOMS: atom_id res chain seq x y z
N MET A 1 -0.33 -4.88 -10.36
CA MET A 1 1.13 -5.11 -10.29
C MET A 1 1.71 -5.52 -11.64
N VAL A 2 1.24 -6.60 -12.28
CA VAL A 2 1.77 -7.03 -13.60
C VAL A 2 1.77 -5.93 -14.67
N TYR A 3 0.67 -5.18 -14.83
CA TYR A 3 0.59 -4.06 -15.77
C TYR A 3 1.67 -2.98 -15.54
N ALA A 4 2.05 -2.74 -14.28
CA ALA A 4 3.06 -1.74 -13.94
C ALA A 4 4.46 -2.19 -14.39
N ILE A 5 4.79 -3.48 -14.18
CA ILE A 5 6.03 -4.09 -14.70
C ILE A 5 6.04 -4.05 -16.23
N ARG A 6 4.92 -4.40 -16.87
CA ARG A 6 4.83 -4.56 -18.32
C ARG A 6 5.00 -3.23 -19.07
N GLU A 7 4.30 -2.18 -18.65
CA GLU A 7 4.19 -0.94 -19.43
C GLU A 7 4.97 0.22 -18.80
N LEU A 8 4.88 0.37 -17.48
CA LEU A 8 5.30 1.61 -16.80
C LEU A 8 6.75 1.60 -16.34
N TYR A 9 7.32 0.41 -16.10
CA TYR A 9 8.67 0.29 -15.55
C TYR A 9 9.72 1.01 -16.42
N ARG A 10 9.57 0.95 -17.75
CA ARG A 10 10.44 1.63 -18.73
C ARG A 10 10.49 3.16 -18.57
N ILE A 11 9.44 3.77 -18.04
CA ILE A 11 9.28 5.23 -17.96
C ILE A 11 10.06 5.82 -16.76
N LYS A 12 10.70 4.98 -15.92
CA LYS A 12 11.50 5.38 -14.72
C LYS A 12 10.78 6.43 -13.86
N THR A 13 9.64 6.03 -13.29
CA THR A 13 8.76 6.89 -12.49
C THR A 13 8.90 6.61 -10.99
N GLU A 14 8.26 7.38 -10.12
CA GLU A 14 8.15 7.12 -8.68
C GLU A 14 7.74 5.65 -8.36
N PRO A 15 6.72 5.06 -9.04
CA PRO A 15 6.41 3.63 -8.93
C PRO A 15 7.56 2.68 -9.24
N THR A 16 8.44 3.03 -10.20
CA THR A 16 9.62 2.22 -10.54
C THR A 16 10.58 2.17 -9.36
N ILE A 17 10.87 3.32 -8.75
CA ILE A 17 11.78 3.44 -7.60
C ILE A 17 11.24 2.65 -6.40
N ALA A 18 9.94 2.79 -6.11
CA ALA A 18 9.30 2.05 -5.02
C ALA A 18 9.30 0.53 -5.28
N PHE A 19 9.17 0.12 -6.54
CA PHE A 19 9.23 -1.29 -6.91
C PHE A 19 10.65 -1.84 -6.82
N ASP A 20 11.66 -1.06 -7.21
CA ASP A 20 13.07 -1.43 -7.05
C ASP A 20 13.45 -1.60 -5.57
N ALA A 21 13.04 -0.65 -4.72
CA ALA A 21 13.23 -0.76 -3.27
C ALA A 21 12.56 -2.02 -2.71
N LEU A 22 11.32 -2.33 -3.14
CA LEU A 22 10.63 -3.55 -2.74
C LEU A 22 11.42 -4.81 -3.14
N GLN A 23 11.98 -4.84 -4.34
CA GLN A 23 12.76 -5.98 -4.84
C GLN A 23 14.04 -6.20 -4.03
N GLU A 24 14.74 -5.11 -3.70
CA GLU A 24 15.97 -5.13 -2.89
C GLU A 24 15.69 -5.54 -1.44
N ASP A 25 14.71 -4.89 -0.79
CA ASP A 25 14.37 -5.09 0.62
C ASP A 25 13.83 -6.50 0.89
N GLU A 26 12.93 -6.96 0.02
CA GLU A 26 12.21 -8.23 0.18
C GLU A 26 12.82 -9.39 -0.61
N LYS A 27 13.96 -9.16 -1.27
CA LYS A 27 14.76 -10.19 -1.96
C LYS A 27 13.93 -10.98 -2.97
N CYS A 28 13.22 -10.24 -3.82
CA CYS A 28 12.30 -10.78 -4.82
C CYS A 28 12.55 -10.17 -6.20
N CYS A 29 12.07 -10.83 -7.26
CA CYS A 29 12.18 -10.33 -8.63
C CYS A 29 10.91 -10.60 -9.41
N GLY A 30 10.38 -9.54 -10.05
CA GLY A 30 9.11 -9.61 -10.78
C GLY A 30 7.88 -9.72 -9.87
N CYS A 31 6.69 -9.83 -10.46
CA CYS A 31 5.45 -9.91 -9.72
C CYS A 31 5.27 -11.32 -9.14
N PHE A 32 5.33 -12.33 -10.00
CA PHE A 32 5.20 -13.74 -9.67
C PHE A 32 6.52 -14.49 -9.83
N ASN A 33 7.36 -14.07 -10.78
CA ASN A 33 8.67 -14.66 -11.04
C ASN A 33 9.58 -13.65 -11.78
N TYR A 34 10.90 -13.87 -11.76
CA TYR A 34 11.85 -13.08 -12.56
C TYR A 34 11.53 -13.15 -14.07
N THR A 35 10.87 -14.22 -14.53
CA THR A 35 10.47 -14.35 -15.94
C THR A 35 9.42 -13.32 -16.38
N ASP A 36 8.74 -12.65 -15.46
CA ASP A 36 7.75 -11.60 -15.79
C ASP A 36 8.38 -10.43 -16.57
N TRP A 37 9.71 -10.25 -16.46
CA TRP A 37 10.45 -9.23 -17.20
C TRP A 37 10.53 -9.53 -18.69
N ARG A 38 10.44 -10.80 -19.12
CA ARG A 38 10.47 -11.19 -20.55
C ARG A 38 9.35 -10.53 -21.34
N ASP A 39 8.17 -10.47 -20.75
CA ASP A 39 6.97 -9.91 -21.37
C ASP A 39 6.87 -8.38 -21.22
N SER A 40 7.85 -7.74 -20.57
CA SER A 40 7.84 -6.31 -20.28
C SER A 40 8.40 -5.46 -21.42
N LEU A 41 7.87 -4.25 -21.60
CA LEU A 41 8.42 -3.26 -22.53
C LEU A 41 9.82 -2.77 -22.13
N PHE A 42 10.23 -3.00 -20.89
CA PHE A 42 11.56 -2.65 -20.40
C PHE A 42 12.67 -3.44 -21.10
N THR A 43 12.45 -4.75 -21.28
CA THR A 43 13.47 -5.63 -21.87
C THR A 43 13.49 -5.59 -23.40
N ASN A 44 12.47 -4.99 -24.04
CA ASN A 44 12.25 -5.02 -25.49
C ASN A 44 12.32 -6.44 -26.07
N GLY A 45 11.87 -7.45 -25.30
CA GLY A 45 11.90 -8.86 -25.71
C GLY A 45 13.24 -9.57 -25.47
N ASN A 46 14.18 -8.97 -24.74
CA ASN A 46 15.39 -9.66 -24.29
C ASN A 46 15.13 -10.44 -23.00
N ASP A 47 15.16 -11.77 -23.10
CA ASP A 47 14.89 -12.66 -21.96
C ASP A 47 15.97 -12.68 -20.89
N SER A 48 17.14 -12.08 -21.17
CA SER A 48 18.30 -12.03 -20.28
C SER A 48 18.46 -10.67 -19.60
N ILE A 49 17.39 -9.87 -19.51
CA ILE A 49 17.39 -8.58 -18.83
C ILE A 49 16.40 -8.59 -17.66
N VAL A 50 16.89 -8.20 -16.50
CA VAL A 50 16.10 -7.82 -15.32
C VAL A 50 16.63 -6.50 -14.77
N PRO A 51 15.90 -5.79 -13.90
CA PRO A 51 16.46 -4.68 -13.14
C PRO A 51 17.61 -5.09 -12.23
N ASP A 52 18.51 -4.15 -11.96
CA ASP A 52 19.61 -4.37 -11.01
C ASP A 52 19.10 -4.64 -9.57
N SER A 53 17.91 -4.13 -9.23
CA SER A 53 17.21 -4.40 -7.97
C SER A 53 16.88 -5.89 -7.76
N CYS A 54 16.88 -6.71 -8.83
CA CYS A 54 16.72 -8.16 -8.74
C CYS A 54 17.99 -8.93 -8.33
N CYS A 55 19.15 -8.26 -8.26
CA CYS A 55 20.42 -8.93 -8.01
C CYS A 55 20.66 -9.19 -6.52
N LYS A 56 21.30 -10.32 -6.22
CA LYS A 56 21.72 -10.68 -4.86
C LYS A 56 22.91 -9.85 -4.40
N GLU A 57 23.84 -9.60 -5.31
CA GLU A 57 25.01 -8.76 -5.08
C GLU A 57 24.80 -7.42 -5.78
N PRO A 58 24.85 -6.29 -5.03
CA PRO A 58 24.65 -4.98 -5.60
C PRO A 58 25.84 -4.61 -6.51
N GLN A 59 25.62 -4.69 -7.80
CA GLN A 59 26.57 -4.29 -8.85
C GLN A 59 25.81 -3.56 -9.94
N ARG A 60 26.42 -2.53 -10.54
CA ARG A 60 25.81 -1.81 -11.67
C ARG A 60 25.69 -2.75 -12.86
N HIS A 61 24.54 -2.74 -13.53
CA HIS A 61 24.24 -3.55 -14.71
C HIS A 61 24.32 -5.06 -14.48
N CYS A 62 24.13 -5.53 -13.24
CA CYS A 62 24.11 -6.96 -12.93
C CYS A 62 22.89 -7.68 -13.53
N GLY A 63 21.81 -6.93 -13.79
CA GLY A 63 20.59 -7.44 -14.40
C GLY A 63 20.69 -7.62 -15.91
N GLU A 64 21.75 -7.08 -16.54
CA GLU A 64 22.02 -7.26 -17.97
C GLU A 64 22.80 -8.55 -18.20
N ASN A 65 22.27 -9.45 -19.04
CA ASN A 65 22.83 -10.80 -19.26
C ASN A 65 23.09 -11.53 -17.93
N PHE A 66 22.10 -11.45 -17.03
CA PHE A 66 22.23 -11.94 -15.68
C PHE A 66 22.58 -13.44 -15.64
N ASN A 67 23.34 -13.84 -14.64
CA ASN A 67 23.46 -15.25 -14.27
C ASN A 67 22.30 -15.60 -13.33
N GLU A 68 21.53 -16.65 -13.64
CA GLU A 68 20.41 -17.11 -12.80
C GLU A 68 20.81 -17.29 -11.32
N LYS A 69 22.07 -17.65 -11.03
CA LYS A 69 22.55 -17.79 -9.65
C LYS A 69 22.62 -16.47 -8.90
N ASN A 70 22.82 -15.35 -9.58
CA ASN A 70 23.01 -14.02 -8.99
C ASN A 70 21.72 -13.20 -8.86
N ILE A 71 20.56 -13.73 -9.28
CA ILE A 71 19.28 -13.02 -9.18
C ILE A 71 18.32 -13.71 -8.21
N TYR A 72 17.37 -12.94 -7.68
CA TYR A 72 16.22 -13.48 -6.96
C TYR A 72 15.23 -14.12 -7.94
N HIS A 73 14.72 -15.31 -7.61
CA HIS A 73 13.77 -16.04 -8.46
C HIS A 73 12.32 -15.88 -8.02
N LYS A 74 12.12 -15.55 -6.74
CA LYS A 74 10.81 -15.50 -6.13
C LYS A 74 10.12 -14.19 -6.51
N GLY A 75 8.86 -14.26 -6.96
CA GLY A 75 8.05 -13.06 -7.19
C GLY A 75 7.67 -12.32 -5.92
N CYS A 76 7.60 -10.99 -6.03
CA CYS A 76 7.28 -10.10 -4.91
C CYS A 76 5.84 -10.26 -4.39
N TYR A 77 4.90 -10.75 -5.21
CA TYR A 77 3.53 -11.03 -4.80
C TYR A 77 3.46 -11.99 -3.60
N TRP A 78 4.26 -13.05 -3.62
CA TRP A 78 4.28 -14.03 -2.55
C TRP A 78 4.92 -13.49 -1.27
N VAL A 79 5.86 -12.55 -1.39
CA VAL A 79 6.42 -11.87 -0.23
C VAL A 79 5.39 -10.92 0.37
N PHE A 80 4.75 -10.10 -0.47
CA PHE A 80 3.67 -9.20 -0.06
C PHE A 80 2.54 -9.93 0.69
N LEU A 81 2.05 -11.05 0.15
CA LEU A 81 1.04 -11.87 0.83
C LEU A 81 1.51 -12.40 2.18
N LYS A 82 2.79 -12.78 2.29
CA LYS A 82 3.38 -13.26 3.55
C LYS A 82 3.47 -12.12 4.56
N VAL A 83 3.98 -10.95 4.15
CA VAL A 83 4.10 -9.76 5.00
C VAL A 83 2.72 -9.33 5.50
N ILE A 84 1.71 -9.27 4.63
CA ILE A 84 0.34 -8.98 5.06
C ILE A 84 -0.12 -10.01 6.07
N ARG A 85 -0.02 -11.31 5.77
CA ARG A 85 -0.50 -12.35 6.69
C ARG A 85 0.17 -12.25 8.08
N ASP A 86 1.47 -12.01 8.10
CA ASP A 86 2.26 -11.99 9.33
C ASP A 86 2.08 -10.67 10.11
N LYS A 87 1.73 -9.56 9.42
CA LYS A 87 1.64 -8.22 10.03
C LYS A 87 0.23 -7.65 10.13
N LEU A 88 -0.77 -8.29 9.53
CA LEU A 88 -2.17 -7.85 9.56
C LEU A 88 -2.69 -7.71 10.99
N TYR A 89 -2.22 -8.55 11.90
CA TYR A 89 -2.55 -8.46 13.32
C TYR A 89 -2.20 -7.08 13.91
N TYR A 90 -1.01 -6.54 13.63
CA TYR A 90 -0.60 -5.23 14.14
C TYR A 90 -1.44 -4.10 13.55
N VAL A 91 -1.73 -4.17 12.24
CA VAL A 91 -2.59 -3.18 11.57
C VAL A 91 -4.00 -3.19 12.17
N ALA A 92 -4.58 -4.38 12.35
CA ALA A 92 -5.90 -4.56 12.95
C ALA A 92 -5.95 -4.07 14.40
N ALA A 93 -4.90 -4.34 15.20
CA ALA A 93 -4.81 -3.94 16.59
C ALA A 93 -4.85 -2.41 16.77
N ILE A 94 -4.34 -1.63 15.82
CA ILE A 94 -4.36 -0.16 15.86
C ILE A 94 -5.64 0.38 15.22
N ALA A 95 -6.04 -0.17 14.07
CA ALA A 95 -7.18 0.33 13.30
C ALA A 95 -8.53 0.11 14.00
N VAL A 96 -8.75 -1.07 14.60
CA VAL A 96 -10.05 -1.42 15.20
C VAL A 96 -10.40 -0.51 16.39
N PRO A 97 -9.51 -0.27 17.38
CA PRO A 97 -9.82 0.66 18.47
C PRO A 97 -10.07 2.09 18.01
N ALA A 98 -9.33 2.57 17.00
CA ALA A 98 -9.55 3.89 16.44
C ALA A 98 -10.95 4.04 15.83
N ILE A 99 -11.44 3.00 15.13
CA ILE A 99 -12.81 2.96 14.60
C ILE A 99 -13.84 2.96 15.74
N ILE A 100 -13.62 2.17 16.79
CA ILE A 100 -14.51 2.15 17.96
C ILE A 100 -14.57 3.53 18.63
N PHE A 101 -13.42 4.18 18.84
CA PHE A 101 -13.37 5.51 19.43
C PHE A 101 -14.11 6.55 18.58
N LYS A 102 -13.98 6.47 17.26
CA LYS A 102 -14.74 7.33 16.33
C LYS A 102 -16.24 7.11 16.47
N VAL A 103 -16.71 5.86 16.52
CA VAL A 103 -18.14 5.54 16.66
C VAL A 103 -18.70 6.02 18.00
N LEU A 104 -17.96 5.80 19.09
CA LEU A 104 -18.33 6.30 20.42
C LEU A 104 -18.39 7.83 20.44
N GLY A 105 -17.40 8.50 19.84
CA GLY A 105 -17.38 9.95 19.70
C GLY A 105 -18.59 10.49 18.93
N MET A 106 -18.92 9.87 17.79
CA MET A 106 -20.12 10.24 17.02
C MET A 106 -21.40 10.04 17.83
N LEU A 107 -21.54 8.92 18.55
CA LEU A 107 -22.70 8.65 19.40
C LEU A 107 -22.84 9.71 20.51
N CYS A 108 -21.74 10.05 21.19
CA CYS A 108 -21.75 11.08 22.22
C CYS A 108 -22.20 12.44 21.68
N VAL A 109 -21.67 12.86 20.52
CA VAL A 109 -22.08 14.13 19.89
C VAL A 109 -23.57 14.12 19.53
N LEU A 110 -24.06 13.02 18.93
CA LEU A 110 -25.49 12.88 18.62
C LEU A 110 -26.35 13.01 19.87
N LEU A 111 -25.99 12.30 20.95
CA LEU A 111 -26.71 12.37 22.22
C LEU A 111 -26.70 13.78 22.82
N LEU A 112 -25.58 14.50 22.74
CA LEU A 112 -25.47 15.87 23.23
C LEU A 112 -26.39 16.82 22.43
N ILE A 113 -26.42 16.70 21.09
CA ILE A 113 -27.31 17.51 20.25
C ILE A 113 -28.77 17.26 20.60
N PHE A 114 -29.20 16.00 20.72
CA PHE A 114 -30.57 15.67 21.14
C PHE A 114 -30.94 16.27 22.50
N ARG A 115 -30.00 16.29 23.46
CA ARG A 115 -30.22 16.91 24.77
C ARG A 115 -30.27 18.43 24.70
N MET A 116 -29.50 19.06 23.83
CA MET A 116 -29.54 20.50 23.58
C MET A 116 -30.89 20.93 23.00
N GLU A 117 -31.43 20.19 22.02
CA GLU A 117 -32.76 20.47 21.44
C GLU A 117 -33.86 20.38 22.50
N GLN A 118 -33.80 19.37 23.39
CA GLN A 118 -34.74 19.28 24.52
C GLN A 118 -34.59 20.42 25.54
N THR A 119 -33.40 21.02 25.63
CA THR A 119 -33.16 22.18 26.51
C THR A 119 -33.67 23.45 25.86
N ALA A 120 -33.56 23.58 24.53
CA ALA A 120 -34.14 24.69 23.77
C ALA A 120 -35.68 24.68 23.81
N GLU A 121 -36.31 23.50 23.75
CA GLU A 121 -37.77 23.38 23.88
C GLU A 121 -38.27 23.64 25.31
N LYS A 122 -37.41 23.47 26.32
CA LYS A 122 -37.69 23.83 27.72
C LYS A 122 -37.37 25.30 28.05
N VAL A 123 -36.75 26.06 27.16
CA VAL A 123 -36.69 27.52 27.31
C VAL A 123 -38.12 28.02 27.07
N PRO A 124 -38.81 28.53 28.09
CA PRO A 124 -40.17 29.02 27.88
C PRO A 124 -40.10 30.15 26.86
N LEU A 125 -40.99 30.10 25.88
CA LEU A 125 -41.39 31.24 25.06
C LEU A 125 -42.10 32.27 25.97
N SER A 126 -41.38 32.82 26.94
CA SER A 126 -41.86 33.78 27.93
C SER A 126 -40.72 34.68 28.35
N THR A 127 -40.27 35.52 27.44
CA THR A 127 -39.92 36.92 27.76
C THR A 127 -40.11 37.72 26.48
N GLY A 128 -41.28 38.35 26.30
CA GLY A 128 -41.50 39.19 25.13
C GLY A 128 -42.95 39.54 24.75
N ILE A 129 -43.93 39.47 25.67
CA ILE A 129 -45.13 40.31 25.55
C ILE A 129 -45.05 41.34 26.68
N ARG A 130 -44.69 42.57 26.32
CA ARG A 130 -45.07 43.75 27.09
C ARG A 130 -45.71 44.75 26.13
N ILE A 131 -46.84 45.27 26.62
CA ILE A 131 -47.73 46.30 26.08
C ILE A 131 -46.93 47.53 25.63
#